data_AF-A0A1X6YIF0-F1
#
_entry.id   AF-A0A1X6YIF0-F1
#
_cell.length_a   1.000
_cell.length_b   1.000
_cell.length_c   1.000
_cell.angle_alpha   90.00
_cell.angle_beta   90.00
_cell.angle_gamma   90.00
#
_symmetry.space_group_name_H-M   'P 1'
#
loop_
_entity.id
_entity.type
_entity.pdbx_description
1 polymer ?
#
loop_
_entity_poly.entity_id
_entity_poly.type
_entity_poly.pdbx_seq_one_letter_code
_entity_poly.pdbx_strand_id
1 'polypeptide(L)'
;MSFIAEIGEAEASGPAAAFYAAAKTQHGQIYNLHRTCVRLPELAEHFEAMTAALKERMGLRRYELVTLAAALALRSSYCALAHGKVLLDNGMTPEELERIATERGHTSITPQEADLMGYAADIVEDATAIGPARIAGLRAHGLSDDEIAQAAAAASLRCYFSKYLDALGTRPDPAFMELPEALRTALARGRAIEEPED
;
A
#
# COMPACT_ATOMS: atom_id res chain seq x y z
N MET A 1 0.32 -5.17 17.66
CA MET A 1 -0.48 -6.21 18.36
C MET A 1 -1.83 -6.37 17.68
N SER A 2 -2.04 -7.55 17.09
CA SER A 2 -3.28 -7.95 16.40
C SER A 2 -4.47 -8.07 17.36
N PHE A 3 -5.70 -7.98 16.85
CA PHE A 3 -6.94 -8.20 17.63
C PHE A 3 -7.29 -9.67 17.85
N ILE A 4 -6.58 -10.56 17.16
CA ILE A 4 -6.73 -12.02 17.30
C ILE A 4 -5.42 -12.60 17.86
N ALA A 5 -5.50 -13.81 18.40
CA ALA A 5 -4.32 -14.51 18.91
C ALA A 5 -3.18 -14.50 17.88
N GLU A 6 -1.94 -14.33 18.31
CA GLU A 6 -0.79 -14.36 17.40
C GLU A 6 -0.28 -15.80 17.27
N ILE A 7 0.35 -16.11 16.13
CA ILE A 7 1.14 -17.34 15.95
C ILE A 7 2.59 -16.88 15.92
N GLY A 8 3.31 -17.03 17.03
CA GLY A 8 4.71 -16.61 17.11
C GLY A 8 5.61 -17.44 16.19
N GLU A 9 6.76 -16.89 15.77
CA GLU A 9 7.74 -17.60 14.92
C GLU A 9 8.14 -18.96 15.54
N ALA A 10 8.36 -19.00 16.86
CA ALA A 10 8.75 -20.20 17.59
C ALA A 10 7.63 -21.26 17.71
N GLU A 11 6.37 -20.84 17.59
CA GLU A 11 5.19 -21.70 17.73
C GLU A 11 4.64 -22.14 16.37
N ALA A 12 5.07 -21.49 15.29
CA ALA A 12 4.64 -21.78 13.94
C ALA A 12 5.09 -23.19 13.51
N SER A 13 4.20 -23.91 12.81
CA SER A 13 4.48 -25.22 12.24
C SER A 13 3.84 -25.36 10.86
N GLY A 14 4.29 -26.34 10.07
CA GLY A 14 3.75 -26.59 8.73
C GLY A 14 3.79 -25.34 7.83
N PRO A 15 2.69 -24.99 7.13
CA PRO A 15 2.64 -23.83 6.23
C PRO A 15 2.98 -22.49 6.90
N ALA A 16 2.61 -22.30 8.18
CA ALA A 16 2.91 -21.08 8.91
C ALA A 16 4.42 -20.89 9.12
N ALA A 17 5.14 -21.96 9.46
CA ALA A 17 6.59 -21.92 9.62
C ALA A 17 7.29 -21.65 8.28
N ALA A 18 6.81 -22.30 7.20
CA ALA A 18 7.34 -22.07 5.85
C ALA A 18 7.15 -20.61 5.41
N PHE A 19 5.98 -20.02 5.68
CA PHE A 19 5.68 -18.62 5.38
C PHE A 19 6.62 -17.65 6.10
N TYR A 20 6.84 -17.84 7.41
CA TYR A 20 7.81 -17.01 8.14
C TYR A 20 9.24 -17.20 7.63
N ALA A 21 9.67 -18.43 7.35
CA ALA A 21 10.99 -18.68 6.78
C ALA A 21 11.19 -17.94 5.44
N ALA A 22 10.20 -18.00 4.55
CA ALA A 22 10.22 -17.29 3.27
C ALA A 22 10.30 -15.76 3.46
N ALA A 23 9.46 -15.20 4.33
CA ALA A 23 9.45 -13.78 4.65
C ALA A 23 10.82 -13.30 5.17
N LYS A 24 11.47 -14.09 6.05
CA LYS A 24 12.81 -13.78 6.58
C LYS A 24 13.88 -13.82 5.50
N THR A 25 13.81 -14.79 4.58
CA THR A 25 14.73 -14.87 3.44
C THR A 25 14.56 -13.67 2.49
N GLN A 26 13.33 -13.25 2.23
CA GLN A 26 13.04 -12.19 1.27
C GLN A 26 13.28 -10.78 1.84
N HIS A 27 12.95 -10.55 3.11
CA HIS A 27 12.94 -9.22 3.72
C HIS A 27 14.00 -9.02 4.80
N GLY A 28 14.72 -10.08 5.18
CA GLY A 28 15.70 -10.07 6.27
C GLY A 28 15.09 -10.08 7.67
N GLN A 29 13.78 -9.87 7.80
CA GLN A 29 13.05 -9.81 9.07
C GLN A 29 11.56 -10.14 8.90
N ILE A 30 10.87 -10.37 10.02
CA ILE A 30 9.43 -10.61 10.05
C ILE A 30 8.70 -9.31 10.45
N TYR A 31 8.07 -8.66 9.47
CA TYR A 31 7.16 -7.55 9.71
C TYR A 31 5.82 -7.95 10.32
N ASN A 32 5.13 -6.98 10.90
CA ASN A 32 3.79 -7.11 11.49
C ASN A 32 2.72 -7.57 10.49
N LEU A 33 2.85 -7.22 9.21
CA LEU A 33 1.99 -7.78 8.17
C LEU A 33 2.13 -9.30 8.07
N HIS A 34 3.35 -9.84 8.21
CA HIS A 34 3.57 -11.29 8.11
C HIS A 34 2.90 -12.01 9.28
N ARG A 35 2.98 -11.44 10.50
CA ARG A 35 2.28 -11.96 11.67
C ARG A 35 0.76 -12.01 11.50
N THR A 36 0.22 -11.12 10.67
CA THR A 36 -1.20 -11.09 10.31
C THR A 36 -1.51 -12.12 9.21
N CYS A 37 -0.64 -12.22 8.20
CA CYS A 37 -0.86 -13.04 7.02
C CYS A 37 -0.58 -14.54 7.24
N VAL A 38 0.22 -14.90 8.23
CA VAL A 38 0.61 -16.28 8.54
C VAL A 38 -0.58 -17.24 8.75
N ARG A 39 -1.77 -16.70 9.08
CA ARG A 39 -3.01 -17.48 9.25
C ARG A 39 -3.59 -17.98 7.93
N LEU A 40 -3.30 -17.29 6.83
CA LEU A 40 -3.76 -17.60 5.48
C LEU A 40 -2.55 -17.47 4.51
N PRO A 41 -1.49 -18.28 4.68
CA PRO A 41 -0.23 -18.08 3.98
C PRO A 41 -0.41 -18.24 2.46
N GLU A 42 -1.22 -19.20 2.03
CA GLU A 42 -1.59 -19.38 0.61
C GLU A 42 -2.29 -18.15 0.03
N LEU A 43 -3.14 -17.46 0.81
CA LEU A 43 -3.81 -16.24 0.33
C LEU A 43 -2.83 -15.06 0.21
N ALA A 44 -1.84 -14.99 1.10
CA ALA A 44 -0.77 -14.01 1.03
C ALA A 44 0.11 -14.23 -0.22
N GLU A 45 0.48 -15.48 -0.51
CA GLU A 45 1.22 -15.85 -1.73
C GLU A 45 0.46 -15.46 -3.00
N HIS A 46 -0.85 -15.73 -3.06
CA HIS A 46 -1.68 -15.31 -4.20
C HIS A 46 -1.76 -13.79 -4.32
N PHE A 47 -1.86 -13.07 -3.21
CA PHE A 47 -1.85 -11.61 -3.22
C PHE A 47 -0.52 -11.04 -3.73
N GLU A 48 0.61 -11.61 -3.31
CA GLU A 48 1.94 -11.26 -3.81
C GLU A 48 2.05 -11.52 -5.31
N ALA A 49 1.57 -12.67 -5.80
CA ALA A 49 1.57 -12.98 -7.22
C ALA A 49 0.73 -11.97 -8.05
N MET A 50 -0.47 -11.61 -7.57
CA MET A 50 -1.33 -10.63 -8.24
C MET A 50 -0.67 -9.24 -8.29
N THR A 51 -0.06 -8.80 -7.19
CA THR A 51 0.60 -7.49 -7.13
C THR A 51 1.91 -7.45 -7.93
N ALA A 52 2.68 -8.54 -7.96
CA ALA A 52 3.87 -8.66 -8.80
C ALA A 52 3.53 -8.53 -10.29
N ALA A 53 2.47 -9.21 -10.75
CA ALA A 53 2.01 -9.12 -12.14
C ALA A 53 1.58 -7.69 -12.53
N LEU A 54 0.98 -6.92 -11.61
CA LEU A 54 0.65 -5.51 -11.85
C LEU A 54 1.89 -4.62 -11.85
N LYS A 55 2.82 -4.80 -10.91
CA LYS A 55 4.08 -4.04 -10.85
C LYS A 55 4.88 -4.16 -12.15
N GLU A 56 4.96 -5.37 -12.71
CA GLU A 56 5.64 -5.63 -13.99
C GLU A 56 5.01 -4.85 -15.15
N ARG A 57 3.68 -4.75 -15.20
CA ARG A 57 2.95 -4.08 -16.29
C ARG A 57 2.91 -2.56 -16.16
N MET A 58 2.77 -2.05 -14.94
CA MET A 58 2.61 -0.61 -14.68
C MET A 58 3.93 0.14 -14.61
N GLY A 59 5.01 -0.55 -14.25
CA GLY A 59 6.25 0.06 -13.76
C GLY A 59 6.13 0.49 -12.29
N LEU A 60 7.25 0.39 -11.57
CA LEU A 60 7.29 0.55 -10.11
C LEU A 60 6.69 1.89 -9.66
N ARG A 61 7.16 3.01 -10.19
CA ARG A 61 6.71 4.35 -9.77
C ARG A 61 5.19 4.51 -9.88
N ARG A 62 4.60 4.10 -11.00
CA ARG A 62 3.16 4.23 -11.25
C ARG A 62 2.35 3.33 -10.31
N TYR A 63 2.77 2.08 -10.14
CA TYR A 63 2.13 1.15 -9.20
C TYR A 63 2.13 1.71 -7.77
N GLU A 64 3.29 2.21 -7.31
CA GLU A 64 3.45 2.71 -5.95
C GLU A 64 2.64 4.00 -5.71
N LEU A 65 2.55 4.91 -6.69
CA LEU A 65 1.70 6.11 -6.60
C LEU A 65 0.21 5.78 -6.52
N VAL A 66 -0.28 4.90 -7.41
CA VAL A 66 -1.69 4.45 -7.38
C VAL A 66 -2.01 3.76 -6.05
N THR A 67 -1.11 2.90 -5.59
CA THR A 67 -1.30 2.15 -4.34
C THR A 67 -1.23 3.05 -3.11
N LEU A 68 -0.36 4.06 -3.12
CA LEU A 68 -0.29 5.09 -2.08
C LEU A 68 -1.58 5.92 -2.04
N ALA A 69 -2.09 6.39 -3.19
CA ALA A 69 -3.35 7.13 -3.25
C ALA A 69 -4.51 6.32 -2.67
N ALA A 70 -4.64 5.05 -3.07
CA ALA A 70 -5.66 4.17 -2.54
C ALA A 70 -5.48 3.92 -1.02
N ALA A 71 -4.26 3.75 -0.53
CA ALA A 71 -3.99 3.59 0.90
C ALA A 71 -4.36 4.83 1.72
N LEU A 72 -4.07 6.03 1.20
CA LEU A 72 -4.41 7.30 1.83
C LEU A 72 -5.93 7.51 1.92
N ALA A 73 -6.66 7.23 0.83
CA ALA A 73 -8.13 7.29 0.80
C ALA A 73 -8.77 6.29 1.79
N LEU A 74 -8.20 5.08 1.91
CA LEU A 74 -8.61 4.08 2.91
C LEU A 74 -8.20 4.45 4.35
N ARG A 75 -7.36 5.48 4.52
CA ARG A 75 -6.69 5.83 5.78
C ARG A 75 -5.87 4.69 6.37
N SER A 76 -5.33 3.80 5.54
CA SER A 76 -4.52 2.68 6.00
C SER A 76 -3.09 3.12 6.24
N SER A 77 -2.73 3.40 7.50
CA SER A 77 -1.39 3.83 7.88
C SER A 77 -0.31 2.86 7.41
N TYR A 78 -0.54 1.55 7.56
CA TYR A 78 0.46 0.54 7.22
C TYR A 78 0.83 0.62 5.74
N CYS A 79 -0.19 0.58 4.87
CA CYS A 79 0.03 0.61 3.44
C CYS A 79 0.56 1.97 2.97
N ALA A 80 0.07 3.08 3.53
CA ALA A 80 0.57 4.41 3.17
C ALA A 80 2.05 4.58 3.54
N LEU A 81 2.47 4.14 4.72
CA LEU A 81 3.87 4.18 5.16
C LEU A 81 4.76 3.24 4.32
N ALA A 82 4.32 2.01 4.06
CA ALA A 82 5.09 1.03 3.28
C ALA A 82 5.32 1.51 1.83
N HIS A 83 4.26 1.93 1.14
CA HIS A 83 4.38 2.41 -0.25
C HIS A 83 5.07 3.78 -0.33
N GLY A 84 4.89 4.65 0.67
CA GLY A 84 5.68 5.88 0.82
C GLY A 84 7.18 5.60 0.97
N LYS A 85 7.56 4.62 1.80
CA LYS A 85 8.96 4.20 1.98
C LYS A 85 9.57 3.67 0.67
N VAL A 86 8.81 2.87 -0.10
CA VAL A 86 9.28 2.40 -1.41
C VAL A 86 9.53 3.59 -2.36
N LEU A 87 8.65 4.59 -2.40
CA LEU A 87 8.86 5.78 -3.23
C LEU A 87 10.07 6.61 -2.78
N LEU A 88 10.32 6.75 -1.47
CA LEU A 88 11.55 7.38 -0.95
C LEU A 88 12.80 6.64 -1.40
N ASP A 89 12.82 5.32 -1.23
CA ASP A 89 13.95 4.48 -1.60
C ASP A 89 14.22 4.49 -3.12
N ASN A 90 13.24 4.93 -3.91
CA ASN A 90 13.31 5.04 -5.36
C ASN A 90 13.35 6.50 -5.85
N GLY A 91 13.81 7.43 -5.00
CA GLY A 91 14.27 8.75 -5.41
C GLY A 91 13.28 9.90 -5.21
N MET A 92 12.11 9.68 -4.63
CA MET A 92 11.27 10.79 -4.14
C MET A 92 11.86 11.37 -2.85
N THR A 93 11.69 12.68 -2.64
CA THR A 93 12.06 13.31 -1.36
C THR A 93 10.93 13.23 -0.34
N PRO A 94 11.22 13.34 0.97
CA PRO A 94 10.18 13.44 1.99
C PRO A 94 9.18 14.57 1.74
N GLU A 95 9.65 15.73 1.27
CA GLU A 95 8.81 16.91 0.98
C GLU A 95 7.92 16.69 -0.24
N GLU A 96 8.37 15.90 -1.23
CA GLU A 96 7.53 15.50 -2.35
C GLU A 96 6.40 14.59 -1.90
N LEU A 97 6.71 13.58 -1.08
CA LEU A 97 5.69 12.66 -0.56
C LEU A 97 4.73 13.32 0.43
N GLU A 98 5.20 14.25 1.26
CA GLU A 98 4.34 15.03 2.15
C GLU A 98 3.33 15.85 1.34
N ARG A 99 3.76 16.52 0.26
CA ARG A 99 2.87 17.26 -0.64
C ARG A 99 1.86 16.34 -1.34
N ILE A 100 2.33 15.20 -1.83
CA ILE A 100 1.48 14.17 -2.46
C ILE A 100 0.41 13.69 -1.45
N ALA A 101 0.82 13.39 -0.22
CA ALA A 101 -0.08 12.87 0.79
C ALA A 101 -1.10 13.92 1.24
N THR A 102 -0.71 15.18 1.43
CA THR A 102 -1.56 16.25 2.00
C THR A 102 -2.37 17.04 0.99
N GLU A 103 -2.39 16.62 -0.29
CA GLU A 103 -3.11 17.29 -1.38
C GLU A 103 -2.63 18.74 -1.65
N ARG A 104 -1.47 19.14 -1.10
CA ARG A 104 -0.90 20.49 -1.23
C ARG A 104 -0.08 20.63 -2.50
N GLY A 105 -0.75 20.41 -3.63
CA GLY A 105 -0.21 20.61 -4.96
C GLY A 105 0.67 19.46 -5.42
N HIS A 106 0.15 18.68 -6.37
CA HIS A 106 0.85 17.65 -7.14
C HIS A 106 1.95 18.22 -8.06
N THR A 107 2.76 19.13 -7.54
CA THR A 107 3.85 19.82 -8.26
C THR A 107 5.06 18.91 -8.46
N SER A 108 5.16 17.80 -7.72
CA SER A 108 6.23 16.79 -7.79
C SER A 108 5.89 15.58 -8.68
N ILE A 109 4.69 15.54 -9.25
CA ILE A 109 4.24 14.46 -10.15
C ILE A 109 3.62 15.06 -11.40
N THR A 110 3.56 14.29 -12.48
CA THR A 110 2.96 14.75 -13.73
C THR A 110 1.43 14.87 -13.60
N PRO A 111 0.77 15.68 -14.45
CA PRO A 111 -0.69 15.71 -14.50
C PRO A 111 -1.32 14.33 -14.75
N GLN A 112 -0.67 13.48 -15.56
CA GLN A 112 -1.12 12.11 -15.79
C GLN A 112 -1.05 11.25 -14.51
N GLU A 113 0.04 11.36 -13.75
CA GLU A 113 0.20 10.66 -12.46
C GLU A 113 -0.82 11.15 -11.42
N ALA A 114 -1.02 12.47 -11.32
CA ALA A 114 -2.00 13.06 -10.43
C ALA A 114 -3.42 12.60 -10.75
N ASP A 115 -3.81 12.58 -12.03
CA ASP A 115 -5.13 12.12 -12.45
C ASP A 115 -5.33 10.62 -12.18
N LEU A 116 -4.28 9.80 -12.37
CA LEU A 116 -4.31 8.38 -12.06
C LEU A 116 -4.43 8.10 -10.54
N MET A 117 -3.76 8.91 -9.71
CA MET A 117 -3.91 8.86 -8.26
C MET A 117 -5.32 9.27 -7.82
N GLY A 118 -5.89 10.32 -8.42
CA GLY A 118 -7.29 10.71 -8.19
C GLY A 118 -8.25 9.58 -8.55
N TYR A 119 -8.05 8.91 -9.68
CA TYR A 119 -8.85 7.76 -10.08
C TYR A 119 -8.78 6.61 -9.07
N ALA A 120 -7.60 6.33 -8.51
CA ALA A 120 -7.44 5.32 -7.47
C ALA A 120 -8.20 5.68 -6.18
N ALA A 121 -8.20 6.96 -5.79
CA ALA A 121 -8.97 7.45 -4.66
C ALA A 121 -10.49 7.37 -4.93
N ASP A 122 -10.94 7.75 -6.13
CA ASP A 122 -12.35 7.65 -6.54
C ASP A 122 -12.87 6.20 -6.43
N ILE A 123 -12.07 5.21 -6.87
CA ILE A 123 -12.43 3.79 -6.77
C ILE A 123 -12.59 3.33 -5.32
N VAL A 124 -11.68 3.77 -4.46
CA VAL A 124 -11.69 3.43 -3.04
C VAL A 124 -12.94 3.99 -2.36
N GLU A 125 -13.29 5.23 -2.68
CA GLU A 125 -14.43 5.94 -2.10
C GLU A 125 -15.76 5.36 -2.60
N ASP A 126 -15.96 5.34 -3.92
CA ASP A 126 -17.15 4.78 -4.56
C ASP A 126 -16.88 4.40 -6.03
N ALA A 127 -16.47 3.16 -6.25
CA ALA A 127 -16.26 2.63 -7.60
C ALA A 127 -17.54 2.66 -8.47
N THR A 128 -18.74 2.75 -7.90
CA THR A 128 -20.00 2.82 -8.66
C THR A 128 -20.25 4.20 -9.24
N ALA A 129 -19.60 5.24 -8.71
CA ALA A 129 -19.64 6.60 -9.24
C ALA A 129 -18.72 6.79 -10.47
N ILE A 130 -17.84 5.82 -10.77
CA ILE A 130 -16.96 5.88 -11.94
C ILE A 130 -17.78 5.75 -13.23
N GLY A 131 -17.91 6.86 -13.95
CA GLY A 131 -18.65 6.92 -15.21
C GLY A 131 -17.76 7.16 -16.45
N PRO A 132 -18.36 7.11 -17.66
CA PRO A 132 -17.64 7.34 -18.92
C PRO A 132 -16.88 8.67 -18.99
N ALA A 133 -17.39 9.72 -18.35
CA ALA A 133 -16.73 11.02 -18.30
C ALA A 133 -15.39 10.97 -17.54
N ARG A 134 -15.32 10.21 -16.44
CA ARG A 134 -14.08 10.03 -15.66
C ARG A 134 -13.01 9.33 -16.50
N ILE A 135 -13.41 8.27 -17.20
CA ILE A 135 -12.54 7.49 -18.10
C ILE A 135 -12.08 8.34 -19.29
N ALA A 136 -12.95 9.17 -19.86
CA ALA A 136 -12.58 10.09 -20.93
C ALA A 136 -11.52 11.11 -20.47
N GLY A 137 -11.60 11.59 -19.23
CA GLY A 137 -10.55 12.44 -18.62
C GLY A 137 -9.18 11.75 -18.60
N LEU A 138 -9.12 10.51 -18.10
CA LEU A 138 -7.87 9.72 -18.08
C LEU A 138 -7.28 9.54 -19.48
N ARG A 139 -8.12 9.26 -20.49
CA ARG A 139 -7.69 9.15 -21.89
C ARG A 139 -7.18 10.48 -22.45
N ALA A 140 -7.76 11.60 -22.05
CA ALA A 140 -7.27 12.92 -22.45
C ALA A 140 -5.86 13.21 -21.90
N HIS A 141 -5.47 12.56 -20.80
CA HIS A 141 -4.10 12.54 -20.28
C HIS A 141 -3.19 11.49 -20.95
N GLY A 142 -3.66 10.81 -21.99
CA GLY A 142 -2.87 9.85 -22.78
C GLY A 142 -2.81 8.43 -22.19
N LEU A 143 -3.64 8.11 -21.20
CA LEU A 143 -3.71 6.76 -20.64
C LEU A 143 -4.48 5.81 -21.57
N SER A 144 -3.92 4.63 -21.78
CA SER A 144 -4.57 3.51 -22.48
C SER A 144 -5.60 2.81 -21.59
N ASP A 145 -6.53 2.07 -22.22
CA ASP A 145 -7.52 1.27 -21.49
C ASP A 145 -6.85 0.19 -20.60
N ASP A 146 -5.70 -0.34 -21.02
CA ASP A 146 -4.91 -1.28 -20.23
C ASP A 146 -4.33 -0.62 -18.98
N GLU A 147 -3.77 0.60 -19.08
CA GLU A 147 -3.24 1.34 -17.93
C GLU A 147 -4.35 1.74 -16.95
N ILE A 148 -5.53 2.10 -17.47
CA ILE A 148 -6.71 2.40 -16.66
C ILE A 148 -7.17 1.14 -15.90
N ALA A 149 -7.27 0.01 -16.59
CA ALA A 149 -7.64 -1.27 -15.97
C ALA A 149 -6.62 -1.72 -14.90
N GLN A 150 -5.32 -1.53 -15.16
CA GLN A 150 -4.26 -1.84 -14.20
C GLN A 150 -4.37 -0.99 -12.92
N ALA A 151 -4.62 0.32 -13.05
CA ALA A 151 -4.81 1.19 -11.91
C ALA A 151 -6.06 0.80 -11.09
N ALA A 152 -7.14 0.42 -11.77
CA ALA A 152 -8.34 -0.06 -11.09
C ALA A 152 -8.10 -1.36 -10.31
N ALA A 153 -7.35 -2.29 -10.90
CA ALA A 153 -6.95 -3.53 -10.24
C ALA A 153 -6.04 -3.26 -9.03
N ALA A 154 -5.04 -2.38 -9.16
CA ALA A 154 -4.14 -2.01 -8.07
C ALA A 154 -4.88 -1.36 -6.90
N ALA A 155 -5.78 -0.41 -7.17
CA ALA A 155 -6.62 0.22 -6.14
C ALA A 155 -7.54 -0.80 -5.45
N SER A 156 -8.13 -1.73 -6.21
CA SER A 156 -9.02 -2.77 -5.67
C SER A 156 -8.28 -3.80 -4.80
N LEU A 157 -7.09 -4.23 -5.23
CA LEU A 157 -6.22 -5.08 -4.42
C LEU A 157 -5.76 -4.35 -3.15
N ARG A 158 -5.53 -3.04 -3.25
CA ARG A 158 -5.21 -2.23 -2.08
C ARG A 158 -6.37 -2.19 -1.09
N CYS A 159 -7.61 -2.01 -1.57
CA CYS A 159 -8.83 -2.13 -0.77
C CYS A 159 -8.87 -3.44 0.02
N TYR A 160 -8.68 -4.58 -0.65
CA TYR A 160 -8.68 -5.89 0.00
C TYR A 160 -7.67 -5.93 1.16
N PHE A 161 -6.39 -5.70 0.88
CA PHE A 161 -5.36 -6.01 1.85
C PHE A 161 -5.18 -4.92 2.92
N SER A 162 -5.44 -3.65 2.61
CA SER A 162 -5.54 -2.61 3.64
C SER A 162 -6.65 -2.93 4.64
N LYS A 163 -7.85 -3.28 4.14
CA LYS A 163 -8.99 -3.64 5.00
C LYS A 163 -8.71 -4.93 5.79
N TYR A 164 -8.01 -5.90 5.20
CA TYR A 164 -7.61 -7.12 5.92
C TYR A 164 -6.68 -6.82 7.10
N LEU A 165 -5.62 -6.03 6.89
CA LEU A 165 -4.71 -5.60 7.95
C LEU A 165 -5.45 -4.76 9.01
N ASP A 166 -6.22 -3.78 8.57
CA ASP A 166 -6.93 -2.89 9.49
C ASP A 166 -8.02 -3.64 10.27
N ALA A 167 -8.73 -4.60 9.68
CA ALA A 167 -9.72 -5.40 10.40
C ALA A 167 -9.10 -6.23 11.54
N LEU A 168 -7.85 -6.65 11.38
CA LEU A 168 -7.13 -7.46 12.36
C LEU A 168 -6.25 -6.66 13.31
N GLY A 169 -6.29 -5.33 13.25
CA GLY A 169 -5.55 -4.50 14.19
C GLY A 169 -4.06 -4.36 13.90
N THR A 170 -3.60 -4.75 12.70
CA THR A 170 -2.17 -4.70 12.34
C THR A 170 -1.66 -3.25 12.41
N ARG A 171 -0.63 -3.02 13.22
CA ARG A 171 0.05 -1.73 13.33
C ARG A 171 1.27 -1.69 12.41
N PRO A 172 1.59 -0.54 11.77
CA PRO A 172 2.86 -0.37 11.06
C PRO A 172 4.04 -0.72 11.96
N ASP A 173 5.09 -1.31 11.40
CA ASP A 173 6.29 -1.70 12.13
C ASP A 173 7.00 -0.52 12.80
N PRO A 174 7.67 -0.71 13.95
CA PRO A 174 8.39 0.36 14.64
C PRO A 174 9.44 1.08 13.78
N ALA A 175 10.05 0.37 12.82
CA ALA A 175 11.02 0.95 11.89
C ALA A 175 10.50 2.16 11.10
N PHE A 176 9.18 2.29 10.91
CA PHE A 176 8.63 3.49 10.29
C PHE A 176 8.79 4.75 11.13
N MET A 177 9.16 4.66 12.42
CA MET A 177 9.48 5.82 13.26
C MET A 177 10.74 6.55 12.81
N GLU A 178 11.62 5.91 12.04
CA GLU A 178 12.84 6.52 11.48
C GLU A 178 12.54 7.52 10.36
N LEU A 179 11.32 7.48 9.79
CA LEU A 179 10.89 8.47 8.80
C LEU A 179 10.74 9.87 9.43
N PRO A 180 10.98 10.95 8.66
CA PRO A 180 10.77 12.32 9.13
C PRO A 180 9.37 12.52 9.72
N GLU A 181 9.27 13.23 10.83
CA GLU A 181 8.01 13.38 11.59
C GLU A 181 6.86 13.94 10.76
N ALA A 182 7.13 14.97 9.94
CA ALA A 182 6.13 15.55 9.06
C ALA A 182 5.58 14.52 8.05
N LEU A 183 6.46 13.70 7.47
CA LEU A 183 6.07 12.65 6.55
C LEU A 183 5.28 11.53 7.24
N ARG A 184 5.73 11.09 8.44
CA ARG A 184 4.98 10.09 9.23
C ARG A 184 3.58 10.59 9.54
N THR A 185 3.45 11.85 9.93
CA THR A 185 2.14 12.49 10.23
C THR A 185 1.26 12.53 8.99
N ALA A 186 1.84 12.83 7.82
CA ALA A 186 1.10 12.88 6.56
C ALA A 186 0.58 11.50 6.10
N LEU A 187 1.36 10.43 6.33
CA LEU A 187 1.05 9.07 5.87
C LEU A 187 0.24 8.25 6.89
N ALA A 188 0.49 8.39 8.20
CA ALA A 188 -0.10 7.55 9.25
C ALA A 188 -1.47 8.05 9.74
N ARG A 189 -2.49 8.03 8.88
CA ARG A 189 -3.85 8.58 9.14
C ARG A 189 -4.86 7.64 9.81
N GLY A 190 -4.49 6.38 9.96
CA GLY A 190 -5.28 5.32 10.59
C GLY A 190 -4.63 4.85 11.88
N ARG A 191 -4.21 3.58 11.91
CA ARG A 191 -3.54 2.97 13.08
C ARG A 191 -2.19 3.63 13.36
N ALA A 192 -1.87 3.80 14.63
CA ALA A 192 -0.56 4.29 15.06
C ALA A 192 0.53 3.27 14.77
N ILE A 193 1.71 3.76 14.37
CA ILE A 193 2.95 2.96 14.28
C ILE A 193 3.17 2.24 15.61
N GLU A 194 3.57 0.99 15.57
CA GLU A 194 3.89 0.22 16.78
C GLU A 194 5.05 0.87 17.54
N GLU A 195 4.91 0.94 18.86
CA GLU A 195 5.99 1.44 19.71
C GLU A 195 7.07 0.37 19.79
N PRO A 196 8.36 0.74 19.76
CA PRO A 196 9.44 -0.21 20.01
C PRO A 196 9.22 -0.90 21.37
N GLU A 197 9.50 -2.20 21.46
CA GLU A 197 9.60 -2.87 22.75
C GLU A 197 10.86 -2.36 23.47
N ASP A 198 10.72 -1.93 24.73
CA ASP A 198 11.81 -1.47 25.62
C ASP A 198 12.82 -2.57 25.98
#